data_AF-A0A9C7PMV1-F1
#
_entry.id   AF-A0A9C7PMV1-F1
#
_cell.length_a   1.000
_cell.length_b   1.000
_cell.length_c   1.000
_cell.angle_alpha   90.00
_cell.angle_beta   90.00
_cell.angle_gamma   90.00
#
_symmetry.space_group_name_H-M   'P 1'
#
loop_
_entity.id
_entity.type
_entity.pdbx_description
1 polymer ?
#
loop_
_entity_poly.entity_id
_entity_poly.type
_entity_poly.pdbx_seq_one_letter_code
_entity_poly.pdbx_strand_id
1 'polypeptide(L)' 'MCRRPPPWQAGDVIVTGTPGGVGFKRKPPIFLKEGDAGEVEVKLVGTLVNSVANEN' A
#
# COMPACT_ATOMS: atom_id res chain seq x y z
N MET A 1 3.97 7.49 14.92
CA MET A 1 2.62 8.08 14.84
C MET A 1 2.72 9.57 15.13
N CYS A 2 2.12 10.41 14.28
CA CYS A 2 2.32 11.86 14.30
C CYS A 2 1.71 12.46 15.58
N ARG A 3 2.55 12.95 16.50
CA ARG A 3 2.13 13.41 17.84
C ARG A 3 1.27 14.68 17.84
N ARG A 4 1.22 15.43 16.73
CA ARG A 4 0.43 16.65 16.58
C ARG A 4 0.03 16.85 15.11
N PRO A 5 -1.13 16.35 14.67
CA PRO A 5 -1.61 16.58 13.31
C PRO A 5 -2.14 18.01 13.13
N PRO A 6 -2.13 18.55 11.89
CA PRO A 6 -2.91 19.75 11.55
C PRO A 6 -4.42 19.50 11.77
N PRO A 7 -5.25 20.55 11.84
CA PRO A 7 -6.70 20.38 11.94
C PRO A 7 -7.22 19.57 10.75
N TRP A 8 -7.84 18.44 11.04
CA TRP A 8 -8.42 17.55 10.03
C TRP A 8 -9.64 18.20 9.38
N GLN A 9 -9.77 18.04 8.08
CA GLN A 9 -10.96 18.41 7.33
C GLN A 9 -11.78 17.15 7.01
N ALA A 10 -13.09 17.32 6.83
CA ALA A 10 -13.93 16.23 6.37
C ALA A 10 -13.45 15.78 4.98
N GLY A 11 -13.09 14.50 4.87
CA GLY A 11 -12.50 13.93 3.65
C GLY A 11 -11.00 13.59 3.76
N ASP A 12 -10.33 13.98 4.85
CA ASP A 12 -8.94 13.60 5.07
C ASP A 12 -8.80 12.09 5.30
N VAL A 13 -7.80 11.48 4.64
CA VAL A 13 -7.52 10.04 4.71
C VAL A 13 -6.18 9.80 5.41
N ILE A 14 -6.20 8.97 6.45
CA ILE A 14 -4.99 8.56 7.18
C ILE A 14 -4.60 7.15 6.75
N VAL A 15 -3.39 6.99 6.20
CA VAL A 15 -2.80 5.69 5.92
C VAL A 15 -2.02 5.22 7.14
N THR A 16 -2.48 4.15 7.79
CA THR A 16 -1.94 3.68 9.08
C THR A 16 -0.60 2.93 8.98
N GLY A 17 -0.07 2.79 7.76
CA GLY A 17 1.17 2.07 7.47
C GLY A 17 0.94 0.59 7.15
N THR A 18 1.85 0.02 6.36
CA THR A 18 1.86 -1.40 6.01
C THR A 18 2.65 -2.22 7.04
N PRO A 19 2.21 -3.45 7.36
CA PRO A 19 3.02 -4.38 8.17
C PRO A 19 4.33 -4.74 7.45
N GLY A 20 5.22 -5.46 8.15
CA GLY A 20 6.48 -5.95 7.59
C GLY A 20 6.23 -6.94 6.45
N GLY A 21 6.98 -6.82 5.36
CA GLY A 21 6.79 -7.67 4.17
C GLY A 21 6.98 -6.95 2.83
N VAL A 22 7.23 -5.63 2.85
CA VAL A 22 7.58 -4.87 1.65
C VAL A 22 8.75 -5.53 0.91
N GLY A 23 8.60 -5.73 -0.40
CA GLY A 23 9.56 -6.47 -1.24
C GLY A 23 11.00 -5.95 -1.16
N PHE A 24 11.16 -4.67 -0.78
CA PHE A 24 12.44 -4.03 -0.50
C PHE A 24 13.21 -4.63 0.70
N LYS A 25 12.49 -5.14 1.71
CA LYS A 25 13.09 -5.71 2.94
C LYS A 25 13.34 -7.22 2.82
N ARG A 26 13.00 -7.84 1.68
CA ARG A 26 13.32 -9.25 1.36
C ARG A 26 14.73 -9.35 0.79
N LYS A 27 15.42 -10.47 1.03
CA LYS A 27 16.72 -10.81 0.41
C LYS A 27 16.54 -12.10 -0.39
N PRO A 28 16.59 -12.08 -1.74
CA PRO A 28 16.79 -10.92 -2.63
C PRO A 28 15.59 -9.94 -2.65
N PRO A 29 15.79 -8.64 -2.96
CA PRO A 29 14.71 -7.68 -3.07
C PRO A 29 13.84 -8.00 -4.28
N ILE A 30 12.53 -7.98 -4.09
CA ILE A 30 11.54 -8.25 -5.14
C ILE A 30 10.77 -6.96 -5.39
N PHE A 31 10.79 -6.51 -6.65
CA PHE A 31 10.03 -5.35 -7.13
C PHE A 31 8.88 -5.82 -8.02
N LEU A 32 7.84 -4.99 -8.10
CA LEU A 32 6.73 -5.20 -9.02
C LEU A 32 7.25 -5.10 -10.46
N LYS A 33 6.75 -5.99 -11.32
CA LYS A 33 7.07 -6.01 -12.75
C LYS A 33 5.80 -5.75 -13.54
N GLU A 34 5.95 -5.42 -14.82
CA GLU A 34 4.83 -5.33 -15.74
C GLU A 34 4.00 -6.62 -15.76
N GLY A 35 2.69 -6.48 -15.63
CA GLY A 35 1.75 -7.59 -15.58
C GLY A 35 1.59 -8.23 -14.20
N ASP A 36 2.28 -7.76 -13.17
CA ASP A 36 2.09 -8.23 -11.79
C ASP A 36 0.78 -7.69 -11.22
N ALA A 37 0.11 -8.46 -10.36
CA ALA A 37 -1.12 -8.05 -9.69
C ALA A 37 -0.87 -7.89 -8.19
N GLY A 38 -0.94 -6.65 -7.70
CA GLY A 38 -0.84 -6.34 -6.29
C GLY A 38 -2.19 -6.54 -5.60
N GLU A 39 -2.27 -7.51 -4.69
CA GLU A 39 -3.48 -7.80 -3.89
C GLU A 39 -3.31 -7.30 -2.45
N VAL A 40 -4.30 -6.55 -1.96
CA VAL A 40 -4.37 -6.06 -0.57
C VAL A 40 -5.72 -6.45 0.01
N GLU A 41 -5.70 -7.33 1.02
CA GLU A 41 -6.91 -7.77 1.72
C GLU A 41 -7.01 -7.15 3.12
N VAL A 42 -8.20 -6.65 3.44
CA VAL A 42 -8.59 -6.27 4.79
C VAL A 42 -9.89 -7.02 5.13
N LYS A 43 -9.82 -7.94 6.09
CA LYS A 43 -10.88 -8.94 6.41
C LYS A 43 -12.32 -8.41 6.49
N LEU A 44 -12.53 -7.15 6.87
CA LEU A 44 -13.86 -6.54 7.05
C LEU A 44 -14.18 -5.43 6.05
N VAL A 45 -13.25 -5.11 5.14
CA VAL A 45 -13.44 -4.06 4.12
C VAL A 45 -13.52 -4.70 2.72
N GLY A 46 -12.69 -5.70 2.46
CA GLY A 46 -12.62 -6.41 1.18
C GLY A 46 -11.19 -6.53 0.66
N THR A 47 -11.09 -6.92 -0.62
CA THR A 47 -9.82 -7.13 -1.31
C THR A 47 -9.69 -6.14 -2.47
N LEU A 48 -8.59 -5.40 -2.49
CA LEU A 48 -8.20 -4.52 -3.58
C LEU A 48 -7.16 -5.25 -4.44
N VAL A 49 -7.42 -5.37 -5.74
CA VAL A 49 -6.47 -5.94 -6.72
C VAL A 49 -6.13 -4.86 -7.73
N ASN A 50 -4.84 -4.54 -7.85
CA ASN A 50 -4.35 -3.57 -8.82
C ASN A 50 -3.29 -4.19 -9.74
N SER A 51 -3.52 -4.13 -11.05
CA SER A 51 -2.58 -4.61 -12.05
C SER A 51 -1.50 -3.56 -12.33
N VAL A 52 -0.25 -3.99 -12.41
CA VAL A 52 0.91 -3.14 -12.68
C VAL A 52 1.08 -3.02 -14.19
N ALA A 53 0.86 -1.81 -14.70
CA ALA A 53 1.16 -1.44 -16.08
C ALA A 53 2.35 -0.47 -16.09
N ASN A 54 3.25 -0.62 -17.06
CA ASN A 54 4.27 0.37 -17.33
C ASN A 54 3.72 1.39 -18.33
N GLU A 55 4.04 2.64 -18.07
CA GLU A 55 3.71 3.74 -18.96
C GLU A 55 4.84 3.83 -19.99
N ASN A 56 4.66 3.13 -21.12
CA ASN A 56 5.64 3.11 -22.21
C ASN A 56 5.62 4.40 -23.04
#